data_AF-G3PS69-F1
#
_entry.id   AF-G3PS69-F1
#
_cell.length_a   1.000
_cell.length_b   1.000
_cell.length_c   1.000
_cell.angle_alpha   90.00
_cell.angle_beta   90.00
_cell.angle_gamma   90.00
#
_symmetry.space_group_name_H-M   'P 1'
#
loop_
_entity.id
_entity.type
_entity.pdbx_description
1 polymer ?
#
loop_
_entity_poly.entity_id
_entity_poly.type
_entity_poly.pdbx_seq_one_letter_code
_entity_poly.pdbx_strand_id
1 'polypeptide(L)'
;MPRVNRTTVLTLLIITSSVFLLFQLHYYRKYVSKQGPYILSRTGHLTQTVKKFLGLARHFGLPLFLADTAALTLLSQDSLRQRDRLVHEPHCSFLCTGRPVTSFALHANLWKYEPGFLLAAKQKGFELLELRGQDPRLASLDNLSGEEIPLHFLFRLHGHIIQVVFLYERSGNYLWHGELRLKAHVDRSFAPFKLLDYGRHPGSYDRPELVLTVVDGIDVRIPRNISRFLSEQRQARFLECRYRDARNFLQLYPDDVSPDAVDFRRKVKSLLHLAGRTLAQLDIPFWLSSGTCLGWFRQCSVISYSRDVDIGIFIGDFRSDIVSAFRSAGLSLKHKFGKVEDSLELSFLSEDVKLDIFFFYGDGDVVWNGGTQAKSGKKFK
;
A
#
# COMPACT_ATOMS: atom_id res chain seq x y z
N MET A 1 -64.40 -26.18 -25.71
CA MET A 1 -62.92 -26.17 -25.53
C MET A 1 -62.28 -26.33 -26.90
N PRO A 2 -61.50 -25.36 -27.39
CA PRO A 2 -60.94 -25.46 -28.74
C PRO A 2 -59.84 -26.51 -28.76
N ARG A 3 -59.93 -27.46 -29.70
CA ARG A 3 -58.92 -28.50 -29.93
C ARG A 3 -57.68 -27.85 -30.52
N VAL A 4 -56.66 -27.69 -29.67
CA VAL A 4 -55.36 -27.18 -30.08
C VAL A 4 -54.73 -28.15 -31.10
N ASN A 5 -54.39 -27.65 -32.28
CA ASN A 5 -53.80 -28.43 -33.35
C ASN A 5 -52.37 -28.84 -32.95
N ARG A 6 -52.21 -30.13 -32.62
CA ARG A 6 -50.95 -30.71 -32.09
C ARG A 6 -49.76 -30.47 -33.02
N THR A 7 -50.01 -30.44 -34.34
CA THR A 7 -48.97 -30.18 -35.34
C THR A 7 -48.47 -28.74 -35.26
N THR A 8 -49.37 -27.77 -35.08
CA THR A 8 -49.00 -26.35 -34.93
C THR A 8 -48.21 -26.10 -33.65
N VAL A 9 -48.58 -26.77 -32.55
CA VAL A 9 -47.83 -26.70 -31.28
C VAL A 9 -46.44 -27.29 -31.44
N LEU A 10 -46.30 -28.43 -32.12
CA LEU A 10 -45.01 -29.07 -32.34
C LEU A 10 -44.09 -28.18 -33.19
N THR A 11 -44.62 -27.57 -34.26
CA THR A 11 -43.84 -26.64 -35.11
C THR A 11 -43.40 -25.41 -34.30
N LEU A 12 -44.27 -24.86 -33.46
CA LEU A 12 -43.93 -23.73 -32.59
C LEU A 12 -42.83 -24.09 -31.58
N LEU A 13 -42.88 -25.29 -30.99
CA LEU A 13 -41.86 -25.79 -30.08
C LEU A 13 -40.51 -26.00 -30.76
N ILE A 14 -40.49 -26.52 -31.99
CA ILE A 14 -39.25 -26.69 -32.76
C ILE A 14 -38.63 -25.34 -33.12
N ILE A 15 -39.44 -24.37 -33.56
CA ILE A 15 -38.97 -23.03 -33.92
C ILE A 15 -38.42 -22.32 -32.67
N THR A 16 -39.15 -22.33 -31.56
CA THR A 16 -38.72 -21.69 -30.31
C THR A 16 -37.47 -22.35 -29.74
N SER A 17 -37.37 -23.68 -29.76
CA SER A 17 -36.16 -24.40 -29.34
C SER A 17 -34.96 -24.09 -30.24
N SER A 18 -35.17 -23.93 -31.55
CA SER A 18 -34.09 -23.61 -32.49
C SER A 18 -33.57 -22.18 -32.29
N VAL A 19 -34.47 -21.22 -32.06
CA VAL A 19 -34.12 -19.83 -31.74
C VAL A 19 -33.37 -19.76 -30.41
N PHE A 20 -33.82 -20.51 -29.40
CA PHE A 20 -33.16 -20.58 -28.11
C PHE A 20 -31.75 -21.20 -28.22
N LEU A 21 -31.59 -22.25 -29.01
CA LEU A 21 -30.28 -22.86 -29.27
C LEU A 21 -29.33 -21.87 -29.98
N LEU A 22 -29.83 -21.11 -30.96
CA LEU A 22 -29.04 -20.07 -31.65
C LEU A 22 -28.65 -18.95 -30.69
N PHE A 23 -29.53 -18.55 -29.78
CA PHE A 23 -29.21 -17.58 -28.73
C PHE A 23 -28.16 -18.12 -27.76
N GLN A 24 -28.27 -19.38 -27.33
CA GLN A 24 -27.28 -20.04 -26.48
C GLN A 24 -25.92 -20.17 -27.19
N LEU A 25 -25.90 -20.52 -28.49
CA LEU A 25 -24.68 -20.57 -29.30
C LEU A 25 -24.06 -19.18 -29.49
N HIS A 26 -24.87 -18.15 -29.72
CA HIS A 26 -24.40 -16.78 -29.81
C HIS A 26 -23.83 -16.28 -28.48
N TYR A 27 -24.52 -16.56 -27.38
CA TYR A 27 -24.07 -16.23 -26.03
C TYR A 27 -22.79 -16.98 -25.66
N TYR A 28 -22.73 -18.28 -25.94
CA TYR A 28 -21.54 -19.10 -25.76
C TYR A 28 -20.37 -18.56 -26.58
N ARG A 29 -20.57 -18.23 -27.86
CA ARG A 29 -19.51 -17.68 -28.71
C ARG A 29 -19.03 -16.29 -28.26
N LYS A 30 -19.94 -15.44 -27.77
CA LYS A 30 -19.63 -14.05 -27.39
C LYS A 30 -19.04 -13.92 -25.99
N TYR A 31 -19.46 -14.79 -25.05
CA TYR A 31 -19.12 -14.67 -23.63
C TYR A 31 -18.31 -15.84 -23.07
N VAL A 32 -18.40 -17.06 -23.62
CA VAL A 32 -17.76 -18.28 -23.05
C VAL A 32 -16.59 -18.79 -23.89
N SER A 33 -16.71 -18.77 -25.22
CA SER A 33 -15.70 -19.21 -26.21
C SER A 33 -14.40 -18.41 -26.21
N LYS A 34 -14.27 -17.37 -25.36
CA LYS A 34 -13.00 -16.63 -25.18
C LYS A 34 -11.96 -17.39 -24.35
N GLN A 35 -12.26 -18.61 -23.85
CA GLN A 35 -11.36 -19.38 -22.98
C GLN A 35 -10.56 -20.52 -23.65
N GLY A 36 -10.39 -20.53 -24.98
CA GLY A 36 -9.37 -21.35 -25.66
C GLY A 36 -9.46 -21.11 -27.18
N PRO A 37 -8.38 -21.11 -27.99
CA PRO A 37 -6.94 -21.41 -27.81
C PRO A 37 -6.06 -20.17 -27.59
N TYR A 38 -6.68 -19.00 -27.35
CA TYR A 38 -6.00 -17.72 -27.14
C TYR A 38 -5.16 -17.63 -25.84
N ILE A 39 -5.33 -18.57 -24.90
CA ILE A 39 -4.60 -18.55 -23.62
C ILE A 39 -3.12 -18.88 -23.82
N LEU A 40 -2.78 -19.78 -24.75
CA LEU A 40 -1.39 -20.12 -25.06
C LEU A 40 -0.66 -18.98 -25.79
N SER A 41 -1.34 -18.26 -26.69
CA SER A 41 -0.73 -17.09 -27.35
C SER A 41 -0.58 -15.92 -26.38
N ARG A 42 -1.56 -15.69 -25.50
CA ARG A 42 -1.57 -14.56 -24.55
C ARG A 42 -0.50 -14.70 -23.46
N THR A 43 -0.24 -15.92 -22.97
CA THR A 43 0.86 -16.21 -22.03
C THR A 43 2.24 -16.02 -22.67
N GLY A 44 2.40 -16.44 -23.93
CA GLY A 44 3.60 -16.16 -24.73
C GLY A 44 3.83 -14.66 -24.96
N HIS A 45 2.79 -13.92 -25.35
CA HIS A 45 2.86 -12.48 -25.55
C HIS A 45 3.17 -11.71 -24.26
N LEU A 46 2.62 -12.14 -23.12
CA LEU A 46 2.90 -11.57 -21.81
C LEU A 46 4.38 -11.72 -21.44
N THR A 47 4.88 -12.95 -21.45
CA THR A 47 6.27 -13.27 -21.12
C THR A 47 7.23 -12.51 -22.03
N GLN A 48 6.92 -12.41 -23.33
CA GLN A 48 7.68 -11.62 -24.29
C GLN A 48 7.66 -10.11 -23.96
N THR A 49 6.50 -9.58 -23.55
CA THR A 49 6.31 -8.17 -23.21
C THR A 49 7.12 -7.79 -21.97
N VAL A 50 7.03 -8.58 -20.91
CA VAL A 50 7.80 -8.39 -19.66
C VAL A 50 9.29 -8.54 -19.93
N LYS A 51 9.72 -9.57 -20.68
CA LYS A 51 11.13 -9.78 -21.04
C LYS A 51 11.70 -8.62 -21.85
N LYS A 52 10.93 -8.09 -22.81
CA LYS A 52 11.32 -6.93 -23.63
C LYS A 52 11.49 -5.67 -22.78
N PHE A 53 10.56 -5.43 -21.85
CA PHE A 53 10.64 -4.30 -20.92
C PHE A 53 11.81 -4.43 -19.95
N LEU A 54 12.00 -5.58 -19.31
CA LEU A 54 13.12 -5.79 -18.38
C LEU A 54 14.48 -5.72 -19.09
N GLY A 55 14.55 -6.15 -20.36
CA GLY A 55 15.74 -5.95 -21.19
C GLY A 55 16.09 -4.47 -21.39
N LEU A 56 15.08 -3.62 -21.65
CA LEU A 56 15.24 -2.17 -21.70
C LEU A 56 15.65 -1.61 -20.34
N ALA A 57 14.93 -1.97 -19.29
CA ALA A 57 15.19 -1.50 -17.93
C ALA A 57 16.64 -1.79 -17.51
N ARG A 58 17.15 -3.00 -17.80
CA ARG A 58 18.54 -3.38 -17.53
C ARG A 58 19.53 -2.57 -18.35
N HIS A 59 19.25 -2.31 -19.63
CA HIS A 59 20.13 -1.51 -20.50
C HIS A 59 20.30 -0.08 -19.98
N PHE A 60 19.22 0.52 -19.47
CA PHE A 60 19.23 1.86 -18.87
C PHE A 60 19.47 1.87 -17.35
N GLY A 61 19.87 0.73 -16.77
CA GLY A 61 20.24 0.63 -15.36
C GLY A 61 19.12 0.91 -14.35
N LEU A 62 17.85 0.65 -14.68
CA LEU A 62 16.73 0.87 -13.77
C LEU A 62 16.77 -0.15 -12.60
N PRO A 63 16.88 0.31 -11.33
CA PRO A 63 16.84 -0.55 -10.14
C PRO A 63 15.41 -1.01 -9.82
N LEU A 64 14.90 -1.94 -10.63
CA LEU A 64 13.55 -2.49 -10.50
C LEU A 64 13.50 -3.74 -9.61
N PHE A 65 12.36 -3.95 -8.98
CA PHE A 65 11.95 -5.23 -8.39
C PHE A 65 10.47 -5.50 -8.67
N LEU A 66 10.07 -6.77 -8.65
CA LEU A 66 8.69 -7.20 -8.84
C LEU A 66 7.84 -6.73 -7.66
N ALA A 67 6.77 -5.99 -7.96
CA ALA A 67 5.82 -5.47 -6.98
C ALA A 67 4.39 -5.96 -7.24
N ASP A 68 4.18 -6.76 -8.28
CA ASP A 68 2.87 -7.33 -8.61
C ASP A 68 2.37 -8.24 -7.49
N THR A 69 1.27 -7.83 -6.85
CA THR A 69 0.78 -8.52 -5.66
C THR A 69 0.28 -9.92 -5.97
N ALA A 70 -0.26 -10.15 -7.18
CA ALA A 70 -0.77 -11.46 -7.58
C ALA A 70 0.40 -12.42 -7.86
N ALA A 71 1.41 -11.98 -8.60
CA ALA A 71 2.60 -12.80 -8.88
C ALA A 71 3.38 -13.10 -7.59
N LEU A 72 3.57 -12.12 -6.71
CA LEU A 72 4.20 -12.30 -5.41
C LEU A 72 3.39 -13.25 -4.50
N THR A 73 2.05 -13.18 -4.54
CA THR A 73 1.21 -14.12 -3.77
C THR A 73 1.42 -15.56 -4.24
N LEU A 74 1.47 -15.80 -5.56
CA LEU A 74 1.76 -17.12 -6.11
C LEU A 74 3.15 -17.62 -5.69
N LEU A 75 4.17 -16.77 -5.75
CA LEU A 75 5.53 -17.09 -5.31
C LEU A 75 5.58 -17.43 -3.80
N SER A 76 4.84 -16.68 -2.97
CA SER A 76 4.77 -16.94 -1.53
C SER A 76 4.03 -18.25 -1.19
N GLN A 77 3.12 -18.71 -2.05
CA GLN A 77 2.42 -19.98 -1.87
C GLN A 77 3.26 -21.16 -2.38
N ASP A 78 4.04 -20.96 -3.44
CA ASP A 78 4.91 -22.01 -3.98
C ASP A 78 6.10 -22.32 -3.07
N SER A 79 6.69 -21.31 -2.42
CA SER A 79 7.73 -21.54 -1.41
C SER A 79 7.25 -22.41 -0.24
N LEU A 80 5.95 -22.39 0.06
CA LEU A 80 5.32 -23.28 1.04
C LEU A 80 5.04 -24.69 0.48
N ARG A 81 4.84 -24.82 -0.84
CA ARG A 81 4.51 -26.06 -1.56
C ARG A 81 5.72 -26.79 -2.14
N GLN A 82 6.89 -26.15 -2.22
CA GLN A 82 8.16 -26.74 -2.65
C GLN A 82 8.64 -27.92 -1.78
N ARG A 83 7.93 -28.26 -0.69
CA ARG A 83 8.12 -29.55 -0.01
C ARG A 83 7.60 -30.77 -0.80
N ASP A 84 6.79 -30.60 -1.86
CA ASP A 84 6.03 -31.72 -2.45
C ASP A 84 6.05 -31.89 -3.98
N ARG A 85 6.91 -31.24 -4.79
CA ARG A 85 6.91 -31.48 -6.25
C ARG A 85 8.28 -31.61 -6.93
N LEU A 86 8.48 -32.79 -7.52
CA LEU A 86 9.27 -33.04 -8.72
C LEU A 86 8.43 -32.65 -9.96
N VAL A 87 9.09 -32.22 -11.04
CA VAL A 87 8.58 -31.84 -12.37
C VAL A 87 8.32 -30.34 -12.57
N HIS A 88 9.21 -29.71 -13.34
CA HIS A 88 9.12 -28.35 -13.88
C HIS A 88 8.59 -28.45 -15.32
N GLU A 89 7.32 -28.12 -15.56
CA GLU A 89 6.83 -27.87 -16.91
C GLU A 89 7.16 -26.42 -17.33
N PRO A 90 7.45 -26.14 -18.62
CA PRO A 90 7.89 -24.85 -19.12
C PRO A 90 6.73 -23.85 -19.30
N HIS A 91 5.78 -23.84 -18.37
CA HIS A 91 4.61 -22.98 -18.40
C HIS A 91 4.81 -21.78 -17.46
N CYS A 92 4.53 -20.58 -17.97
CA CYS A 92 4.52 -19.34 -17.20
C CYS A 92 3.56 -19.49 -16.01
N SER A 93 4.11 -19.64 -14.81
CA SER A 93 3.41 -20.08 -13.61
C SER A 93 3.11 -18.93 -12.65
N PHE A 94 3.96 -17.89 -12.63
CA PHE A 94 3.89 -16.83 -11.63
C PHE A 94 3.49 -15.48 -12.23
N LEU A 95 4.09 -15.09 -13.35
CA LEU A 95 3.82 -13.81 -14.01
C LEU A 95 2.51 -13.86 -14.82
N CYS A 96 2.08 -15.05 -15.26
CA CYS A 96 0.84 -15.26 -16.00
C CYS A 96 -0.39 -15.37 -15.10
N THR A 97 -0.60 -14.36 -14.25
CA THR A 97 -1.70 -14.28 -13.28
C THR A 97 -3.09 -14.13 -13.90
N GLY A 98 -3.19 -14.02 -15.23
CA GLY A 98 -4.43 -13.71 -15.95
C GLY A 98 -4.83 -12.22 -15.85
N ARG A 99 -4.09 -11.41 -15.10
CA ARG A 99 -4.31 -9.96 -15.01
C ARG A 99 -3.74 -9.24 -16.23
N PRO A 100 -4.36 -8.15 -16.69
CA PRO A 100 -3.87 -7.34 -17.81
C PRO A 100 -2.74 -6.37 -17.40
N VAL A 101 -2.23 -6.48 -16.18
CA VAL A 101 -1.24 -5.57 -15.59
C VAL A 101 -0.15 -6.41 -14.92
N THR A 102 1.10 -5.97 -15.04
CA THR A 102 2.22 -6.42 -14.20
C THR A 102 2.88 -5.21 -13.57
N SER A 103 3.01 -5.19 -12.25
CA SER A 103 3.61 -4.06 -11.53
C SER A 103 5.06 -4.34 -11.10
N PHE A 104 5.93 -3.37 -11.36
CA PHE A 104 7.29 -3.28 -10.85
C PHE A 104 7.44 -2.01 -10.02
N ALA A 105 8.29 -2.06 -9.01
CA ALA A 105 8.68 -0.88 -8.25
C ALA A 105 10.11 -0.49 -8.59
N LEU A 106 10.34 0.82 -8.70
CA LEU A 106 11.62 1.44 -9.02
C LEU A 106 12.13 2.18 -7.80
N HIS A 107 13.36 1.90 -7.39
CA HIS A 107 14.01 2.70 -6.35
C HIS A 107 14.49 4.03 -6.94
N ALA A 108 13.63 5.06 -6.86
CA ALA A 108 13.80 6.29 -7.63
C ALA A 108 15.11 7.04 -7.30
N ASN A 109 15.53 7.04 -6.03
CA ASN A 109 16.78 7.70 -5.60
C ASN A 109 18.06 7.05 -6.16
N LEU A 110 17.99 5.80 -6.63
CA LEU A 110 19.14 5.07 -7.20
C LEU A 110 19.17 5.17 -8.72
N TRP A 111 18.18 5.82 -9.34
CA TRP A 111 18.09 5.96 -10.78
C TRP A 111 18.24 7.41 -11.20
N LYS A 112 19.10 7.66 -12.18
CA LYS A 112 19.16 8.95 -12.86
C LYS A 112 18.20 8.90 -14.03
N TYR A 113 17.24 9.82 -14.06
CA TYR A 113 16.28 9.88 -15.17
C TYR A 113 17.02 10.14 -16.48
N GLU A 114 16.86 9.23 -17.43
CA GLU A 114 17.45 9.34 -18.76
C GLU A 114 16.35 9.47 -19.81
N PRO A 115 16.24 10.63 -20.51
CA PRO A 115 15.22 10.82 -21.55
C PRO A 115 15.27 9.77 -22.67
N GLY A 116 16.46 9.22 -22.94
CA GLY A 116 16.67 8.16 -23.93
C GLY A 116 15.91 6.88 -23.63
N PHE A 117 15.62 6.57 -22.35
CA PHE A 117 14.86 5.39 -21.96
C PHE A 117 13.44 5.39 -22.53
N LEU A 118 12.73 6.53 -22.43
CA LEU A 118 11.36 6.64 -22.94
C LEU A 118 11.30 6.55 -24.46
N LEU A 119 12.30 7.14 -25.14
CA LEU A 119 12.43 7.04 -26.59
C LEU A 119 12.70 5.59 -27.03
N ALA A 120 13.63 4.90 -26.37
CA ALA A 120 13.95 3.51 -26.65
C ALA A 120 12.74 2.59 -26.40
N ALA A 121 11.94 2.85 -25.36
CA ALA A 121 10.70 2.13 -25.12
C ALA A 121 9.71 2.29 -26.28
N LYS A 122 9.50 3.53 -26.77
CA LYS A 122 8.66 3.80 -27.96
C LYS A 122 9.19 3.11 -29.22
N GLN A 123 10.50 3.12 -29.46
CA GLN A 123 11.13 2.41 -30.59
C GLN A 123 10.96 0.88 -30.48
N LYS A 124 10.86 0.36 -29.25
CA LYS A 124 10.49 -1.04 -28.99
C LYS A 124 8.97 -1.27 -29.05
N GLY A 125 8.17 -0.31 -29.52
CA GLY A 125 6.73 -0.44 -29.74
C GLY A 125 5.88 -0.28 -28.49
N PHE A 126 6.46 0.13 -27.35
CA PHE A 126 5.66 0.45 -26.17
C PHE A 126 4.98 1.81 -26.37
N GLU A 127 3.68 1.84 -26.11
CA GLU A 127 3.01 3.10 -25.83
C GLU A 127 3.25 3.45 -24.36
N LEU A 128 3.42 4.73 -24.07
CA LEU A 128 3.83 5.22 -22.76
C LEU A 128 2.85 6.27 -22.25
N LEU A 129 2.50 6.14 -20.97
CA LEU A 129 1.88 7.19 -20.19
C LEU A 129 2.72 7.46 -18.95
N GLU A 130 3.26 8.67 -18.85
CA GLU A 130 3.93 9.17 -17.66
C GLU A 130 2.94 9.94 -16.78
N LEU A 131 2.91 9.59 -15.49
CA LEU A 131 2.03 10.20 -14.50
C LEU A 131 2.90 10.87 -13.44
N ARG A 132 2.84 12.20 -13.43
CA ARG A 132 3.59 13.06 -12.49
C ARG A 132 2.68 13.57 -11.38
N GLY A 133 3.30 13.94 -10.27
CA GLY A 133 2.63 14.62 -9.16
C GLY A 133 3.61 15.37 -8.30
N GLN A 134 3.09 16.07 -7.30
CA GLN A 134 3.87 16.93 -6.43
C GLN A 134 4.89 16.13 -5.61
N ASP A 135 6.13 16.63 -5.52
CA ASP A 135 7.16 16.06 -4.66
C ASP A 135 6.85 16.37 -3.18
N PRO A 136 6.47 15.36 -2.37
CA PRO A 136 6.13 15.59 -0.97
C PRO A 136 7.37 15.90 -0.12
N ARG A 137 8.59 15.70 -0.62
CA ARG A 137 9.83 15.99 0.12
C ARG A 137 10.14 17.48 0.19
N LEU A 138 9.59 18.26 -0.75
CA LEU A 138 9.76 19.71 -0.82
C LEU A 138 8.55 20.46 -0.24
N ALA A 139 7.45 19.75 0.02
CA ALA A 139 6.25 20.32 0.62
C ALA A 139 6.48 20.64 2.10
N SER A 140 6.16 21.87 2.49
CA SER A 140 6.24 22.34 3.88
C SER A 140 5.14 23.38 4.14
N LEU A 141 5.05 23.86 5.39
CA LEU A 141 4.16 24.97 5.73
C LEU A 141 4.49 26.24 4.92
N ASP A 142 5.77 26.47 4.64
CA ASP A 142 6.26 27.65 3.94
C ASP A 142 6.23 27.48 2.41
N ASN A 143 6.50 26.27 1.92
CA ASN A 143 6.48 25.95 0.51
C ASN A 143 5.36 24.94 0.17
N LEU A 144 4.22 25.48 -0.29
CA LEU A 144 3.09 24.68 -0.77
C LEU A 144 3.26 24.20 -2.22
N SER A 145 4.26 24.71 -2.96
CA SER A 145 4.58 24.29 -4.33
C SER A 145 5.70 23.27 -4.33
N GLY A 146 5.35 22.00 -4.50
CA GLY A 146 6.32 20.97 -4.85
C GLY A 146 6.61 20.99 -6.35
N GLU A 147 7.83 20.64 -6.73
CA GLU A 147 8.10 20.31 -8.14
C GLU A 147 7.30 19.06 -8.53
N GLU A 148 6.84 18.97 -9.78
CA GLU A 148 6.23 17.73 -10.27
C GLU A 148 7.34 16.70 -10.54
N ILE A 149 7.25 15.54 -9.90
CA ILE A 149 8.14 14.38 -10.10
C ILE A 149 7.37 13.21 -10.74
N PRO A 150 8.04 12.30 -11.48
CA PRO A 150 7.40 11.10 -12.01
C PRO A 150 6.98 10.18 -10.87
N LEU A 151 5.70 9.81 -10.80
CA LEU A 151 5.19 8.90 -9.78
C LEU A 151 4.98 7.50 -10.33
N HIS A 152 4.51 7.41 -11.57
CA HIS A 152 4.26 6.14 -12.24
C HIS A 152 4.56 6.25 -13.74
N PHE A 153 5.12 5.19 -14.31
CA PHE A 153 5.07 4.97 -15.75
C PHE A 153 4.16 3.79 -16.06
N LEU A 154 3.33 3.94 -17.08
CA LEU A 154 2.55 2.85 -17.64
C LEU A 154 3.02 2.59 -19.07
N PHE A 155 3.47 1.37 -19.33
CA PHE A 155 3.87 0.90 -20.65
C PHE A 155 2.83 -0.07 -21.18
N ARG A 156 2.26 0.21 -22.36
CA ARG A 156 1.30 -0.67 -23.02
C ARG A 156 1.95 -1.33 -24.24
N LEU A 157 1.85 -2.66 -24.31
CA LEU A 157 2.29 -3.44 -25.48
C LEU A 157 1.40 -4.68 -25.62
N HIS A 158 0.88 -4.93 -26.82
CA HIS A 158 -0.06 -6.03 -27.12
C HIS A 158 -1.28 -6.09 -26.16
N GLY A 159 -1.74 -4.93 -25.68
CA GLY A 159 -2.85 -4.83 -24.72
C GLY A 159 -2.51 -5.20 -23.26
N HIS A 160 -1.26 -5.54 -22.96
CA HIS A 160 -0.76 -5.73 -21.59
C HIS A 160 -0.13 -4.45 -21.06
N ILE A 161 -0.34 -4.16 -19.77
CA ILE A 161 0.20 -2.98 -19.10
C ILE A 161 1.33 -3.39 -18.16
N ILE A 162 2.47 -2.72 -18.26
CA ILE A 162 3.52 -2.75 -17.24
C ILE A 162 3.44 -1.44 -16.46
N GLN A 163 3.16 -1.52 -15.17
CA GLN A 163 3.20 -0.38 -14.26
C GLN A 163 4.58 -0.33 -13.60
N VAL A 164 5.25 0.81 -13.66
CA VAL A 164 6.46 1.10 -12.89
C VAL A 164 6.09 2.13 -11.83
N VAL A 165 6.12 1.74 -10.57
CA VAL A 165 5.82 2.58 -9.41
C VAL A 165 7.11 3.18 -8.89
N PHE A 166 7.19 4.50 -8.80
CA PHE A 166 8.37 5.17 -8.27
C PHE A 166 8.31 5.19 -6.74
N LEU A 167 9.31 4.57 -6.12
CA LEU A 167 9.52 4.58 -4.68
C LEU A 167 10.64 5.56 -4.34
N TYR A 168 10.26 6.66 -3.70
CA TYR A 168 11.15 7.72 -3.25
C TYR A 168 11.50 7.54 -1.78
N GLU A 169 12.77 7.70 -1.45
CA GLU A 169 13.22 7.71 -0.07
C GLU A 169 12.84 9.04 0.62
N ARG A 170 12.30 8.93 1.84
CA ARG A 170 11.94 10.06 2.69
C ARG A 170 12.75 10.06 4.00
N SER A 171 12.74 11.19 4.68
CA SER A 171 13.33 11.33 6.02
C SER A 171 12.70 10.31 6.97
N GLY A 172 13.53 9.45 7.57
CA GLY A 172 13.07 8.31 8.37
C GLY A 172 13.37 6.93 7.78
N ASN A 173 14.09 6.86 6.65
CA ASN A 173 14.56 5.61 6.02
C ASN A 173 13.41 4.66 5.61
N TYR A 174 12.36 5.23 5.03
CA TYR A 174 11.27 4.50 4.39
C TYR A 174 11.09 4.95 2.95
N LEU A 175 10.42 4.12 2.16
CA LEU A 175 10.09 4.35 0.76
C LEU A 175 8.65 4.83 0.64
N TRP A 176 8.42 5.81 -0.24
CA TRP A 176 7.11 6.40 -0.49
C TRP A 176 6.75 6.34 -1.98
N HIS A 177 5.50 6.02 -2.31
CA HIS A 177 4.95 6.28 -3.64
C HIS A 177 3.75 7.23 -3.57
N GLY A 178 3.54 7.96 -4.66
CA GLY A 178 2.38 8.82 -4.83
C GLY A 178 1.14 8.11 -5.38
N GLU A 179 0.01 8.80 -5.25
CA GLU A 179 -1.24 8.43 -5.91
C GLU A 179 -1.27 8.84 -7.39
N LEU A 180 -2.19 8.22 -8.14
CA LEU A 180 -2.46 8.53 -9.53
C LEU A 180 -3.59 9.55 -9.65
N ARG A 181 -3.24 10.79 -9.99
CA ARG A 181 -4.22 11.84 -10.34
C ARG A 181 -4.26 12.03 -11.84
N LEU A 182 -5.27 11.45 -12.49
CA LEU A 182 -5.46 11.59 -13.93
C LEU A 182 -5.93 13.01 -14.26
N LYS A 183 -5.11 13.78 -14.99
CA LYS A 183 -5.49 15.08 -15.54
C LYS A 183 -6.59 14.90 -16.61
N ALA A 184 -7.39 15.93 -16.85
CA ALA A 184 -8.59 15.83 -17.71
C ALA A 184 -8.31 15.34 -19.15
N HIS A 185 -7.12 15.61 -19.68
CA HIS A 185 -6.70 15.25 -21.04
C HIS A 185 -6.14 13.83 -21.17
N VAL A 186 -5.97 13.09 -20.06
CA VAL A 186 -5.41 11.74 -20.10
C VAL A 186 -6.45 10.75 -20.61
N ASP A 187 -6.07 9.94 -21.61
CA ASP A 187 -6.89 8.85 -22.11
C ASP A 187 -7.14 7.80 -21.02
N ARG A 188 -8.38 7.78 -20.50
CA ARG A 188 -8.80 6.84 -19.45
C ARG A 188 -8.91 5.40 -19.96
N SER A 189 -8.89 5.18 -21.27
CA SER A 189 -8.86 3.85 -21.89
C SER A 189 -7.44 3.29 -22.04
N PHE A 190 -6.41 4.09 -21.72
CA PHE A 190 -5.01 3.66 -21.84
C PHE A 190 -4.70 2.39 -21.05
N ALA A 191 -5.16 2.34 -19.79
CA ALA A 191 -4.97 1.22 -18.87
C ALA A 191 -6.23 0.99 -18.02
N PRO A 192 -6.44 -0.23 -17.49
CA PRO A 192 -7.53 -0.49 -16.54
C PRO A 192 -7.14 0.03 -15.15
N PHE A 193 -7.18 1.36 -14.94
CA PHE A 193 -6.69 2.03 -13.73
C PHE A 193 -7.24 1.46 -12.40
N LYS A 194 -8.46 0.92 -12.39
CA LYS A 194 -9.08 0.30 -11.21
C LYS A 194 -8.44 -1.05 -10.81
N LEU A 195 -7.71 -1.68 -11.73
CA LEU A 195 -7.03 -2.96 -11.53
C LEU A 195 -5.54 -2.81 -11.19
N LEU A 196 -5.02 -1.57 -11.08
CA LEU A 196 -3.65 -1.32 -10.66
C LEU A 196 -3.53 -1.57 -9.15
N ASP A 197 -2.47 -2.28 -8.74
CA ASP A 197 -2.17 -2.52 -7.31
C ASP A 197 -1.77 -1.23 -6.58
N TYR A 198 -1.25 -0.26 -7.34
CA TYR A 198 -0.72 1.00 -6.83
C TYR A 198 -1.38 2.19 -7.51
N GLY A 199 -1.50 3.29 -6.78
CA GLY A 199 -1.98 4.57 -7.28
C GLY A 199 -3.34 5.03 -6.76
N ARG A 200 -4.09 4.17 -6.06
CA ARG A 200 -5.37 4.58 -5.42
C ARG A 200 -5.16 5.59 -4.29
N HIS A 201 -4.07 5.44 -3.55
CA HIS A 201 -3.63 6.33 -2.49
C HIS A 201 -2.09 6.37 -2.50
N PRO A 202 -1.46 7.40 -1.91
CA PRO A 202 -0.04 7.34 -1.63
C PRO A 202 0.23 6.23 -0.60
N GLY A 203 1.46 5.73 -0.59
CA GLY A 203 1.83 4.68 0.35
C GLY A 203 3.28 4.74 0.80
N SER A 204 3.54 4.16 1.97
CA SER A 204 4.87 4.07 2.59
C SER A 204 5.23 2.64 2.96
N TYR A 205 6.50 2.30 2.80
CA TYR A 205 7.05 0.96 3.03
C TYR A 205 8.39 1.07 3.72
N ASP A 206 8.69 0.16 4.62
CA ASP A 206 10.04 -0.18 5.00
C ASP A 206 10.85 -0.51 3.76
N ARG A 207 12.16 -0.23 3.80
CA ARG A 207 13.06 -0.61 2.71
C ARG A 207 13.15 -2.13 2.64
N PRO A 208 12.63 -2.80 1.60
CA PRO A 208 12.72 -4.24 1.51
C PRO A 208 14.14 -4.65 1.16
N GLU A 209 14.63 -5.72 1.79
CA GLU A 209 15.80 -6.41 1.28
C GLU A 209 15.40 -7.17 0.00
N LEU A 210 16.17 -7.00 -1.08
CA LEU A 210 15.87 -7.57 -2.38
C LEU A 210 16.81 -8.73 -2.71
N VAL A 211 16.27 -9.79 -3.28
CA VAL A 211 17.04 -10.94 -3.78
C VAL A 211 16.80 -11.09 -5.28
N LEU A 212 17.86 -11.44 -6.03
CA LEU A 212 17.75 -11.79 -7.44
C LEU A 212 17.32 -13.25 -7.56
N THR A 213 16.30 -13.53 -8.35
CA THR A 213 15.81 -14.89 -8.62
C THR A 213 15.33 -15.02 -10.06
N VAL A 214 15.01 -16.24 -10.49
CA VAL A 214 14.43 -16.53 -11.79
C VAL A 214 12.94 -16.82 -11.62
N VAL A 215 12.09 -16.01 -12.26
CA VAL A 215 10.63 -16.19 -12.28
C VAL A 215 10.22 -16.43 -13.72
N ASP A 216 9.62 -17.58 -14.02
CA ASP A 216 9.20 -17.99 -15.37
C ASP A 216 10.31 -17.83 -16.43
N GLY A 217 11.56 -18.16 -16.07
CA GLY A 217 12.72 -18.06 -16.96
C GLY A 217 13.25 -16.63 -17.18
N ILE A 218 12.84 -15.68 -16.33
CA ILE A 218 13.28 -14.28 -16.38
C ILE A 218 13.98 -13.93 -15.06
N ASP A 219 15.15 -13.27 -15.14
CA ASP A 219 15.84 -12.73 -13.97
C ASP A 219 15.06 -11.52 -13.42
N VAL A 220 14.62 -11.61 -12.18
CA VAL A 220 13.85 -10.56 -11.50
C VAL A 220 14.30 -10.41 -10.06
N ARG A 221 14.37 -9.17 -9.56
CA ARG A 221 14.54 -8.91 -8.12
C ARG A 221 13.19 -8.99 -7.42
N ILE A 222 13.13 -9.61 -6.26
CA ILE A 222 11.92 -9.71 -5.43
C ILE A 222 12.25 -9.37 -3.97
N PRO A 223 11.25 -8.96 -3.15
CA PRO A 223 11.45 -8.83 -1.71
C PRO A 223 11.83 -10.18 -1.07
N ARG A 224 12.86 -10.21 -0.22
CA ARG A 224 13.30 -11.42 0.50
C ARG A 224 12.17 -12.01 1.35
N ASN A 225 11.43 -11.15 2.05
CA ASN A 225 10.25 -11.54 2.83
C ASN A 225 8.97 -11.10 2.10
N ILE A 226 8.48 -11.96 1.20
CA ILE A 226 7.31 -11.67 0.36
C ILE A 226 6.05 -11.47 1.22
N SER A 227 5.83 -12.33 2.22
CA SER A 227 4.63 -12.27 3.06
C SER A 227 4.56 -10.97 3.86
N ARG A 228 5.70 -10.48 4.41
CA ARG A 228 5.78 -9.17 5.07
C ARG A 228 5.47 -8.05 4.09
N PHE A 229 6.10 -8.04 2.91
CA PHE A 229 5.87 -7.01 1.89
C PHE A 229 4.39 -6.93 1.45
N LEU A 230 3.74 -8.08 1.23
CA LEU A 230 2.31 -8.14 0.88
C LEU A 230 1.42 -7.67 2.04
N SER A 231 1.78 -7.98 3.29
CA SER A 231 1.04 -7.51 4.46
C SER A 231 1.14 -5.99 4.59
N GLU A 232 2.36 -5.47 4.47
CA GLU A 232 2.65 -4.04 4.49
C GLU A 232 1.93 -3.31 3.37
N GLN A 233 1.95 -3.81 2.13
CA GLN A 233 1.24 -3.20 1.00
C GLN A 233 -0.25 -2.96 1.26
N ARG A 234 -0.92 -3.88 1.95
CA ARG A 234 -2.34 -3.73 2.31
C ARG A 234 -2.60 -2.62 3.32
N GLN A 235 -1.60 -2.31 4.15
CA GLN A 235 -1.67 -1.32 5.22
C GLN A 235 -0.84 -0.06 4.92
N ALA A 236 -0.20 -0.01 3.75
CA ALA A 236 0.80 1.00 3.40
C ALA A 236 0.21 2.40 3.19
N ARG A 237 -1.10 2.61 3.35
CA ARG A 237 -1.73 3.91 3.06
C ARG A 237 -1.05 5.01 3.86
N PHE A 238 -0.44 5.94 3.13
CA PHE A 238 0.24 7.08 3.72
C PHE A 238 -0.72 8.24 3.87
N LEU A 239 -0.72 8.89 5.04
CA LEU A 239 -1.48 10.11 5.28
C LEU A 239 -0.49 11.27 5.35
N GLU A 240 -0.51 12.11 4.32
CA GLU A 240 0.30 13.33 4.30
C GLU A 240 -0.33 14.41 5.15
N CYS A 241 0.50 15.30 5.72
CA CYS A 241 -0.06 16.43 6.42
C CYS A 241 -0.84 17.35 5.47
N ARG A 242 -1.96 17.88 5.97
CA ARG A 242 -2.74 18.90 5.28
C ARG A 242 -2.10 20.28 5.45
N TYR A 243 -0.95 20.49 4.84
CA TYR A 243 -0.14 21.71 4.99
C TYR A 243 -0.94 23.01 4.75
N ARG A 244 -1.88 23.00 3.80
CA ARG A 244 -2.74 24.17 3.54
C ARG A 244 -3.64 24.51 4.74
N ASP A 245 -4.27 23.50 5.33
CA ASP A 245 -5.17 23.69 6.48
C ASP A 245 -4.38 24.05 7.73
N ALA A 246 -3.23 23.41 7.94
CA ALA A 246 -2.31 23.75 9.02
C ALA A 246 -1.79 25.19 8.89
N ARG A 247 -1.42 25.63 7.69
CA ARG A 247 -1.02 27.03 7.44
C ARG A 247 -2.15 28.00 7.76
N ASN A 248 -3.37 27.72 7.34
CA ASN A 248 -4.54 28.57 7.66
C ASN A 248 -4.79 28.64 9.17
N PHE A 249 -4.65 27.52 9.89
CA PHE A 249 -4.78 27.49 11.35
C PHE A 249 -3.69 28.36 12.01
N LEU A 250 -2.43 28.20 11.61
CA LEU A 250 -1.29 28.91 12.19
C LEU A 250 -1.28 30.42 11.86
N GLN A 251 -1.99 30.86 10.83
CA GLN A 251 -2.22 32.29 10.58
C GLN A 251 -3.12 32.94 11.63
N LEU A 252 -4.07 32.19 12.20
CA LEU A 252 -4.98 32.68 13.25
C LEU A 252 -4.43 32.43 14.65
N TYR A 253 -3.70 31.32 14.81
CA TYR A 253 -3.11 30.87 16.07
C TYR A 253 -1.61 30.60 15.85
N PRO A 254 -0.77 31.66 15.91
CA PRO A 254 0.66 31.53 15.66
C PRO A 254 1.32 30.45 16.52
N ASP A 255 2.28 29.74 15.94
CA ASP A 255 3.01 28.70 16.66
C ASP A 255 3.81 29.30 17.83
N ASP A 256 3.88 28.57 18.92
CA ASP A 256 4.68 28.96 20.07
C ASP A 256 6.16 28.68 19.78
N VAL A 257 6.93 29.74 19.57
CA VAL A 257 8.37 29.66 19.25
C VAL A 257 9.27 29.81 20.48
N SER A 258 8.71 29.75 21.69
CA SER A 258 9.50 29.77 22.92
C SER A 258 10.49 28.60 22.97
N PRO A 259 11.65 28.76 23.65
CA PRO A 259 12.63 27.69 23.81
C PRO A 259 12.02 26.40 24.36
N ASP A 260 11.11 26.51 25.33
CA ASP A 260 10.42 25.37 25.94
C ASP A 260 9.53 24.62 24.94
N ALA A 261 8.78 25.35 24.10
CA ALA A 261 7.96 24.75 23.07
C ALA A 261 8.80 24.05 21.97
N VAL A 262 9.92 24.65 21.58
CA VAL A 262 10.87 24.05 20.63
C VAL A 262 11.49 22.78 21.21
N ASP A 263 11.92 22.83 22.46
CA ASP A 263 12.51 21.68 23.15
C ASP A 263 11.49 20.55 23.35
N PHE A 264 10.26 20.88 23.75
CA PHE A 264 9.19 19.90 23.85
C PHE A 264 8.92 19.21 22.51
N ARG A 265 8.77 19.96 21.41
CA ARG A 265 8.59 19.37 20.06
C ARG A 265 9.74 18.43 19.68
N ARG A 266 10.99 18.79 20.03
CA ARG A 266 12.17 17.93 19.81
C ARG A 266 12.05 16.63 20.62
N LYS A 267 11.77 16.74 21.92
CA LYS A 267 11.60 15.58 22.83
C LYS A 267 10.48 14.66 22.36
N VAL A 268 9.33 15.20 21.98
CA VAL A 268 8.19 14.42 21.46
C VAL A 268 8.56 13.66 20.18
N LYS A 269 9.26 14.30 19.23
CA LYS A 269 9.73 13.60 18.01
C LYS A 269 10.67 12.45 18.34
N SER A 270 11.63 12.66 19.24
CA SER A 270 12.54 11.60 19.70
C SER A 270 11.80 10.46 20.40
N LEU A 271 10.84 10.80 21.27
CA LEU A 271 10.02 9.83 22.02
C LEU A 271 9.13 8.99 21.09
N LEU A 272 8.46 9.61 20.11
CA LEU A 272 7.67 8.90 19.10
C LEU A 272 8.55 8.01 18.22
N HIS A 273 9.75 8.46 17.86
CA HIS A 273 10.70 7.63 17.11
C HIS A 273 11.13 6.39 17.91
N LEU A 274 11.42 6.57 19.21
CA LEU A 274 11.82 5.49 20.10
C LEU A 274 10.66 4.50 20.34
N ALA A 275 9.45 5.01 20.58
CA ALA A 275 8.25 4.20 20.73
C ALA A 275 7.95 3.40 19.46
N GLY A 276 8.01 4.05 18.29
CA GLY A 276 7.80 3.38 17.01
C GLY A 276 8.80 2.25 16.76
N ARG A 277 10.10 2.47 17.03
CA ARG A 277 11.12 1.40 16.92
C ARG A 277 10.87 0.25 17.90
N THR A 278 10.50 0.58 19.14
CA THR A 278 10.27 -0.42 20.19
C THR A 278 9.07 -1.29 19.87
N LEU A 279 7.96 -0.69 19.43
CA LEU A 279 6.75 -1.42 19.04
C LEU A 279 6.93 -2.21 17.74
N ALA A 280 7.71 -1.68 16.78
CA ALA A 280 8.04 -2.40 15.54
C ALA A 280 8.84 -3.69 15.80
N GLN A 281 9.73 -3.72 16.81
CA GLN A 281 10.45 -4.95 17.20
C GLN A 281 9.51 -6.03 17.75
N LEU A 282 8.33 -5.63 18.24
CA LEU A 282 7.31 -6.53 18.78
C LEU A 282 6.21 -6.85 17.75
N ASP A 283 6.32 -6.32 16.53
CA ASP A 283 5.28 -6.35 15.48
C ASP A 283 3.92 -5.78 15.96
N ILE A 284 3.94 -4.75 16.81
CA ILE A 284 2.72 -4.12 17.35
C ILE A 284 2.39 -2.85 16.56
N PRO A 285 1.25 -2.80 15.85
CA PRO A 285 0.77 -1.58 15.23
C PRO A 285 0.26 -0.59 16.28
N PHE A 286 0.44 0.70 15.99
CA PHE A 286 -0.04 1.79 16.85
C PHE A 286 -0.46 2.99 16.01
N TRP A 287 -1.17 3.93 16.63
CA TRP A 287 -1.52 5.21 16.02
C TRP A 287 -1.31 6.36 17.02
N LEU A 288 -1.22 7.59 16.52
CA LEU A 288 -1.26 8.77 17.36
C LEU A 288 -2.66 8.91 17.96
N SER A 289 -2.76 9.20 19.25
CA SER A 289 -4.04 9.35 19.94
C SER A 289 -4.22 10.77 20.50
N SER A 290 -5.42 11.07 20.97
CA SER A 290 -5.74 12.25 21.81
C SER A 290 -5.12 13.57 21.32
N GLY A 291 -4.45 14.32 22.21
CA GLY A 291 -3.86 15.63 21.89
C GLY A 291 -2.72 15.53 20.88
N THR A 292 -1.99 14.41 20.88
CA THR A 292 -0.90 14.14 19.93
C THR A 292 -1.42 14.01 18.50
N CYS A 293 -2.52 13.26 18.31
CA CYS A 293 -3.20 13.12 17.03
C CYS A 293 -3.80 14.46 16.55
N LEU A 294 -4.46 15.18 17.46
CA LEU A 294 -5.05 16.48 17.15
C LEU A 294 -3.99 17.48 16.68
N GLY A 295 -2.84 17.54 17.36
CA GLY A 295 -1.72 18.37 16.94
C GLY A 295 -1.29 18.06 15.51
N TRP A 296 -1.04 16.77 15.21
CA TRP A 296 -0.58 16.38 13.89
C TRP A 296 -1.61 16.74 12.82
N PHE A 297 -2.88 16.41 13.05
CA PHE A 297 -3.97 16.63 12.11
C PHE A 297 -4.23 18.12 11.85
N ARG A 298 -4.19 18.95 12.90
CA ARG A 298 -4.56 20.36 12.84
C ARG A 298 -3.44 21.27 12.37
N GLN A 299 -2.20 21.02 12.81
CA GLN A 299 -1.09 21.96 12.69
C GLN A 299 0.22 21.33 12.22
N CYS A 300 0.20 20.11 11.66
CA CYS A 300 1.39 19.39 11.19
C CYS A 300 2.52 19.27 12.24
N SER A 301 2.18 19.32 13.52
CA SER A 301 3.13 19.40 14.64
C SER A 301 2.48 18.81 15.89
N VAL A 302 3.08 18.95 17.06
CA VAL A 302 2.40 18.63 18.34
C VAL A 302 1.93 19.90 19.02
N ILE A 303 0.96 19.77 19.92
CA ILE A 303 0.48 20.89 20.74
C ILE A 303 1.54 21.16 21.82
N SER A 304 2.28 22.26 21.71
CA SER A 304 3.48 22.51 22.53
C SER A 304 3.25 22.53 24.03
N TYR A 305 2.02 22.78 24.47
CA TYR A 305 1.62 22.87 25.87
C TYR A 305 0.84 21.64 26.39
N SER A 306 0.73 20.53 25.64
CA SER A 306 0.07 19.30 26.12
C SER A 306 0.85 18.60 27.25
N ARG A 307 2.18 18.73 27.24
CA ARG A 307 3.14 18.14 28.21
C ARG A 307 3.30 16.62 28.16
N ASP A 308 2.49 15.91 27.39
CA ASP A 308 2.61 14.47 27.16
C ASP A 308 2.38 14.08 25.69
N VAL A 309 2.66 12.80 25.42
CA VAL A 309 2.52 12.14 24.13
C VAL A 309 1.58 10.96 24.31
N ASP A 310 0.59 10.84 23.44
CA ASP A 310 -0.44 9.80 23.49
C ASP A 310 -0.38 8.94 22.24
N ILE A 311 -0.34 7.62 22.44
CA ILE A 311 -0.52 6.65 21.35
C ILE A 311 -1.62 5.65 21.71
N GLY A 312 -2.24 5.10 20.67
CA GLY A 312 -3.26 4.05 20.78
C GLY A 312 -2.75 2.72 20.25
N ILE A 313 -3.14 1.65 20.92
CA ILE A 313 -2.89 0.26 20.51
C ILE A 313 -4.19 -0.53 20.67
N PHE A 314 -4.52 -1.42 19.74
CA PHE A 314 -5.63 -2.35 19.97
C PHE A 314 -5.25 -3.36 21.04
N ILE A 315 -6.17 -3.65 21.95
CA ILE A 315 -5.89 -4.63 23.01
C ILE A 315 -5.57 -6.03 22.46
N GLY A 316 -6.08 -6.37 21.27
CA GLY A 316 -5.76 -7.62 20.58
C GLY A 316 -4.28 -7.74 20.17
N ASP A 317 -3.57 -6.62 20.06
CA ASP A 317 -2.14 -6.55 19.76
C ASP A 317 -1.27 -6.41 21.02
N PHE A 318 -1.88 -6.45 22.22
CA PHE A 318 -1.14 -6.39 23.47
C PHE A 318 -0.18 -7.58 23.59
N ARG A 319 1.07 -7.28 23.96
CA ARG A 319 2.04 -8.28 24.38
C ARG A 319 2.52 -8.02 25.80
N SER A 320 2.69 -9.09 26.57
CA SER A 320 3.16 -9.02 27.96
C SER A 320 4.56 -8.43 28.11
N ASP A 321 5.36 -8.45 27.05
CA ASP A 321 6.73 -7.95 27.01
C ASP A 321 6.87 -6.48 26.56
N ILE A 322 5.77 -5.77 26.28
CA ILE A 322 5.79 -4.32 25.98
C ILE A 322 6.57 -3.55 27.05
N VAL A 323 6.27 -3.80 28.33
CA VAL A 323 6.90 -3.06 29.44
C VAL A 323 8.41 -3.33 29.49
N SER A 324 8.84 -4.58 29.30
CA SER A 324 10.27 -4.90 29.24
C SER A 324 10.95 -4.29 28.03
N ALA A 325 10.30 -4.27 26.86
CA ALA A 325 10.87 -3.68 25.65
C ALA A 325 11.11 -2.18 25.82
N PHE A 326 10.13 -1.43 26.34
CA PHE A 326 10.30 -0.01 26.61
C PHE A 326 11.35 0.27 27.69
N ARG A 327 11.44 -0.56 28.73
CA ARG A 327 12.53 -0.46 29.73
C ARG A 327 13.91 -0.68 29.12
N SER A 328 14.06 -1.70 28.27
CA SER A 328 15.30 -1.95 27.54
C SER A 328 15.65 -0.81 26.57
N ALA A 329 14.63 -0.11 26.06
CA ALA A 329 14.79 1.09 25.23
C ALA A 329 15.08 2.37 26.04
N GLY A 330 15.17 2.28 27.38
CA GLY A 330 15.53 3.39 28.28
C GLY A 330 14.36 4.14 28.90
N LEU A 331 13.11 3.68 28.72
CA LEU A 331 11.92 4.31 29.32
C LEU A 331 11.55 3.67 30.64
N SER A 332 11.26 4.48 31.65
CA SER A 332 10.77 3.99 32.94
C SER A 332 9.23 3.90 32.95
N LEU A 333 8.67 2.79 33.42
CA LEU A 333 7.22 2.69 33.62
C LEU A 333 6.83 3.53 34.84
N LYS A 334 6.01 4.56 34.63
CA LYS A 334 5.55 5.49 35.67
C LYS A 334 4.20 5.07 36.25
N HIS A 335 3.25 4.72 35.40
CA HIS A 335 1.92 4.26 35.82
C HIS A 335 1.46 3.07 34.99
N LYS A 336 0.64 2.23 35.63
CA LYS A 336 -0.16 1.20 34.98
C LYS A 336 -1.56 1.30 35.57
N PHE A 337 -2.54 1.60 34.73
CA PHE A 337 -3.95 1.60 35.14
C PHE A 337 -4.69 0.45 34.46
N GLY A 338 -5.81 0.04 35.06
CA GLY A 338 -6.65 -1.03 34.54
C GLY A 338 -5.98 -2.41 34.49
N LYS A 339 -6.55 -3.28 33.66
CA LYS A 339 -6.08 -4.64 33.38
C LYS A 339 -6.21 -4.91 31.88
N VAL A 340 -5.58 -5.98 31.39
CA VAL A 340 -5.62 -6.34 29.95
C VAL A 340 -7.05 -6.57 29.48
N GLU A 341 -7.90 -7.11 30.35
CA GLU A 341 -9.32 -7.34 30.09
C GLU A 341 -10.19 -6.09 30.26
N ASP A 342 -9.66 -4.99 30.80
CA ASP A 342 -10.45 -3.80 31.14
C ASP A 342 -9.59 -2.54 31.37
N SER A 343 -9.72 -1.57 30.46
CA SER A 343 -9.25 -0.19 30.64
C SER A 343 -7.74 -0.06 30.89
N LEU A 344 -6.93 -0.93 30.28
CA LEU A 344 -5.47 -0.86 30.37
C LEU A 344 -4.92 0.47 29.85
N GLU A 345 -4.02 1.07 30.62
CA GLU A 345 -3.19 2.21 30.23
C GLU A 345 -1.78 2.01 30.78
N LEU A 346 -0.76 2.29 29.96
CA LEU A 346 0.64 2.27 30.37
C LEU A 346 1.27 3.64 30.14
N SER A 347 1.74 4.27 31.21
CA SER A 347 2.48 5.53 31.14
C SER A 347 3.96 5.29 31.34
N PHE A 348 4.77 5.73 30.39
CA PHE A 348 6.22 5.72 30.45
C PHE A 348 6.78 7.13 30.58
N LEU A 349 7.93 7.28 31.21
CA LEU A 349 8.65 8.55 31.32
C LEU A 349 9.98 8.48 30.58
N SER A 350 10.20 9.48 29.71
CA SER A 350 11.46 9.73 29.01
C SER A 350 11.90 11.17 29.31
N GLU A 351 13.01 11.33 30.03
CA GLU A 351 13.42 12.63 30.59
C GLU A 351 12.28 13.23 31.43
N ASP A 352 11.66 14.31 30.97
CA ASP A 352 10.55 15.04 31.57
C ASP A 352 9.24 14.91 30.77
N VAL A 353 9.23 14.15 29.67
CA VAL A 353 8.04 13.94 28.82
C VAL A 353 7.46 12.55 29.04
N LYS A 354 6.15 12.50 29.28
CA LYS A 354 5.39 11.27 29.50
C LYS A 354 4.84 10.75 28.17
N LEU A 355 4.97 9.44 27.95
CA LEU A 355 4.30 8.70 26.87
C LEU A 355 3.16 7.88 27.50
N ASP A 356 1.92 8.15 27.12
CA ASP A 356 0.77 7.35 27.49
C ASP A 356 0.35 6.45 26.33
N ILE A 357 0.23 5.16 26.64
CA ILE A 357 -0.27 4.15 25.73
C ILE A 357 -1.68 3.76 26.18
N PHE A 358 -2.67 4.18 25.42
CA PHE A 358 -4.07 3.81 25.61
C PHE A 358 -4.41 2.56 24.82
N PHE A 359 -5.03 1.58 25.49
CA PHE A 359 -5.51 0.38 24.82
C PHE A 359 -6.98 0.51 24.43
N PHE A 360 -7.28 0.12 23.19
CA PHE A 360 -8.60 0.23 22.60
C PHE A 360 -9.23 -1.15 22.43
N TYR A 361 -10.52 -1.23 22.76
CA TYR A 361 -11.31 -2.46 22.85
C TYR A 361 -12.47 -2.36 21.86
N GLY A 362 -12.67 -3.42 21.08
CA GLY A 362 -13.85 -3.55 20.22
C GLY A 362 -15.06 -4.05 21.01
N ASP A 363 -16.22 -3.46 20.75
CA ASP A 363 -17.51 -3.84 21.30
C ASP A 363 -18.57 -3.69 20.20
N GLY A 364 -18.72 -4.75 19.38
CA GLY A 364 -19.47 -4.69 18.14
C GLY A 364 -18.86 -3.70 17.15
N ASP A 365 -19.66 -2.71 16.74
CA ASP A 365 -19.25 -1.64 15.82
C ASP A 365 -18.57 -0.44 16.52
N VAL A 366 -18.44 -0.49 17.85
CA VAL A 366 -17.85 0.58 18.66
C VAL A 366 -16.44 0.21 19.09
N VAL A 367 -15.54 1.17 19.05
CA VAL A 367 -14.21 1.07 19.67
C VAL A 367 -14.16 2.05 20.83
N TRP A 368 -13.74 1.57 22.00
CA TRP A 368 -13.64 2.38 23.23
C TRP A 368 -12.28 2.18 23.90
N ASN A 369 -11.83 3.16 24.66
CA ASN A 369 -10.70 3.04 25.58
C ASN A 369 -11.13 3.53 26.96
N GLY A 370 -10.63 2.89 28.01
CA GLY A 370 -10.95 3.28 29.36
C GLY A 370 -10.15 4.50 29.83
N GLY A 371 -10.74 5.27 30.74
CA GLY A 371 -10.04 6.30 31.52
C GLY A 371 -10.04 5.93 33.00
N THR A 372 -8.90 6.10 33.68
CA THR A 372 -8.79 5.87 35.13
C THR A 372 -8.38 7.14 35.85
N GLN A 373 -9.19 7.56 36.82
CA GLN A 373 -8.82 8.70 37.66
C GLN A 373 -7.72 8.29 38.65
N ALA A 374 -6.52 8.84 38.48
CA ALA A 374 -5.31 8.43 39.21
C ALA A 374 -5.43 8.40 40.75
N LYS A 375 -6.20 9.32 41.36
CA LYS A 375 -6.34 9.41 42.83
C LYS A 375 -7.38 8.46 43.41
N SER A 376 -8.51 8.27 42.72
CA SER A 376 -9.66 7.52 43.24
C SER A 376 -9.73 6.10 42.69
N GLY A 377 -9.02 5.80 41.60
CA GLY A 377 -9.16 4.56 40.85
C GLY A 377 -10.49 4.44 40.10
N LYS A 378 -11.32 5.50 40.07
CA LYS A 378 -12.60 5.48 39.37
C LYS A 378 -12.36 5.32 37.87
N LYS A 379 -13.04 4.34 37.27
CA LYS A 379 -12.96 3.99 35.85
C LYS A 379 -14.09 4.64 35.06
N PHE A 380 -13.81 4.95 33.80
CA PHE A 380 -14.74 5.48 32.81
C PHE A 380 -14.55 4.69 31.51
N LYS A 381 -15.66 4.39 30.82
CA LYS A 381 -15.69 3.79 29.49
C LYS A 381 -16.11 4.83 28.48
#